data_AF-A0A2D4P832-F1
#
_entry.id   AF-A0A2D4P832-F1
#
_cell.length_a   1.000
_cell.length_b   1.000
_cell.length_c   1.000
_cell.angle_alpha   90.00
_cell.angle_beta   90.00
_cell.angle_gamma   90.00
#
_symmetry.space_group_name_H-M   'P 1'
#
loop_
_entity.id
_entity.type
_entity.pdbx_description
1 polymer ?
#
loop_
_entity_poly.entity_id
_entity_poly.type
_entity_poly.pdbx_seq_one_letter_code
_entity_poly.pdbx_strand_id
1 'polypeptide(L)'
;LGVIMYEMLIGYPPFCSETPQETYKKVMNWKETLIFPPEVPISERAKDLILRFCCEWEHRIGAPGVEEIKTNPFFEGVDWEHIRERPAAIPIEIKSIDDTSNFDEFPESDILKSAVTTGNHPETDYKNKDWVFINYTYKRFEGLTARGAIPSYLKSGK
;
A
#
# COMPACT_ATOMS: atom_id res chain seq x y z
N LEU A 1 0.28 -6.15 -6.25
CA LEU A 1 -1.06 -6.77 -6.37
C LEU A 1 -0.98 -8.27 -6.62
N GLY A 2 -0.33 -8.75 -7.69
CA GLY A 2 -0.21 -10.20 -7.96
C GLY A 2 0.31 -11.04 -6.80
N VAL A 3 1.39 -10.58 -6.13
CA VAL A 3 1.95 -11.24 -4.93
C VAL A 3 0.93 -11.33 -3.79
N ILE A 4 0.16 -10.27 -3.54
CA ILE A 4 -0.88 -10.22 -2.49
C ILE A 4 -2.03 -11.17 -2.85
N MET A 5 -2.47 -11.16 -4.12
CA MET A 5 -3.52 -12.06 -4.60
C MET A 5 -3.10 -13.53 -4.48
N TYR A 6 -1.83 -13.84 -4.81
CA TYR A 6 -1.26 -15.16 -4.57
C TYR A 6 -1.34 -15.52 -3.08
N GLU A 7 -0.85 -14.67 -2.19
CA GLU A 7 -0.85 -14.93 -0.75
C GLU A 7 -2.26 -15.11 -0.18
N MET A 8 -3.24 -14.30 -0.60
CA MET A 8 -4.64 -14.45 -0.18
C MET A 8 -5.27 -15.78 -0.60
N LEU A 9 -4.87 -16.34 -1.74
CA LEU A 9 -5.46 -17.57 -2.30
C LEU A 9 -4.68 -18.83 -1.92
N ILE A 10 -3.37 -18.71 -1.70
CA ILE A 10 -2.46 -19.82 -1.42
C ILE A 10 -2.13 -19.92 0.08
N GLY A 11 -2.19 -18.81 0.82
CA GLY A 11 -1.91 -18.73 2.25
C GLY A 11 -0.47 -18.37 2.62
N TYR A 12 0.42 -18.20 1.65
CA TYR A 12 1.80 -17.74 1.87
C TYR A 12 2.34 -16.99 0.64
N PRO A 13 3.36 -16.12 0.78
CA PRO A 13 3.86 -15.34 -0.34
C PRO A 13 4.68 -16.21 -1.32
N PRO A 14 4.60 -15.96 -2.64
CA PRO A 14 5.18 -16.81 -3.68
C PRO A 14 6.72 -16.89 -3.65
N PHE A 15 7.39 -15.87 -3.09
CA PHE A 15 8.85 -15.79 -3.06
C PHE A 15 9.42 -15.90 -1.64
N CYS A 16 8.62 -16.39 -0.68
CA CYS A 16 9.05 -16.57 0.70
C CYS A 16 10.32 -17.42 0.78
N SER A 17 11.31 -16.94 1.53
CA SER A 17 12.60 -17.61 1.74
C SER A 17 13.14 -17.23 3.12
N GLU A 18 14.10 -18.00 3.63
CA GLU A 18 14.70 -17.78 4.95
C GLU A 18 15.54 -16.50 4.98
N THR A 19 16.17 -16.14 3.86
CA THR A 19 17.01 -14.94 3.77
C THR A 19 16.46 -13.92 2.76
N PRO A 20 16.68 -12.61 2.99
CA PRO A 20 16.33 -11.57 2.02
C PRO A 20 17.00 -11.76 0.65
N GLN A 21 18.25 -12.25 0.64
CA GLN A 21 19.03 -12.49 -0.57
C GLN A 21 18.42 -13.58 -1.45
N GLU A 22 17.92 -14.66 -0.84
CA GLU A 22 17.20 -15.72 -1.56
C GLU A 22 15.87 -15.22 -2.10
N THR A 23 15.11 -14.46 -1.29
CA THR A 23 13.87 -13.83 -1.75
C THR A 23 14.13 -12.95 -2.96
N TYR A 24 15.18 -12.12 -2.93
CA TYR A 24 15.60 -11.32 -4.08
C TYR A 24 15.93 -12.18 -5.30
N LYS A 25 16.72 -13.26 -5.12
CA LYS A 25 17.07 -14.19 -6.20
C LYS A 25 15.83 -14.83 -6.82
N LYS A 26 14.84 -15.22 -6.01
CA LYS A 26 13.56 -15.76 -6.51
C LYS A 26 12.80 -14.70 -7.30
N VAL A 27 12.63 -13.49 -6.76
CA VAL A 27 11.96 -12.38 -7.47
C VAL A 27 12.61 -12.07 -8.82
N MET A 28 13.95 -12.06 -8.89
CA MET A 28 14.67 -11.82 -10.15
C MET A 28 14.48 -12.96 -11.15
N ASN A 29 14.36 -14.20 -10.67
CA ASN A 29 14.12 -15.40 -11.49
C ASN A 29 12.65 -15.85 -11.40
N TRP A 30 11.70 -14.91 -11.35
CA TRP A 30 10.29 -15.21 -11.09
C TRP A 30 9.68 -16.22 -12.08
N LYS A 31 10.14 -16.25 -13.33
CA LYS A 31 9.65 -17.19 -14.36
C LYS A 31 9.82 -18.65 -13.96
N GLU A 32 10.88 -18.95 -13.21
CA GLU A 32 11.21 -20.31 -12.76
C GLU A 32 10.75 -20.57 -11.33
N THR A 33 10.51 -19.51 -10.55
CA THR A 33 10.31 -19.62 -9.10
C THR A 33 8.89 -19.25 -8.63
N LEU A 34 8.08 -18.62 -9.48
CA LEU A 34 6.65 -18.43 -9.24
C LEU A 34 5.91 -19.74 -9.58
N ILE A 35 5.80 -20.62 -8.59
CA ILE A 35 5.22 -21.95 -8.73
C ILE A 35 3.94 -22.02 -7.92
N PHE A 36 2.85 -22.50 -8.52
CA PHE A 36 1.61 -22.77 -7.81
C PHE A 36 1.65 -24.19 -7.23
N PRO A 37 1.44 -24.37 -5.91
CA PRO A 37 1.42 -25.69 -5.29
C PRO A 37 0.24 -26.52 -5.83
N PRO A 38 0.46 -27.76 -6.31
CA PRO A 38 -0.60 -28.60 -6.87
C PRO A 38 -1.68 -29.01 -5.86
N GLU A 39 -1.37 -28.98 -4.57
CA GLU A 39 -2.27 -29.35 -3.47
C GLU A 39 -3.28 -28.25 -3.10
N VAL A 40 -3.05 -26.99 -3.49
CA VAL A 40 -3.95 -25.89 -3.17
C VAL A 40 -4.92 -25.64 -4.33
N PRO A 41 -6.24 -25.78 -4.13
CA PRO A 41 -7.21 -25.54 -5.18
C PRO A 41 -7.28 -24.05 -5.51
N ILE A 42 -6.94 -23.70 -6.75
CA ILE A 42 -7.02 -22.33 -7.26
C ILE A 42 -7.53 -22.36 -8.70
N SER A 43 -8.47 -21.47 -9.03
CA SER A 43 -9.06 -21.39 -10.36
C SER A 43 -8.04 -20.95 -11.42
N GLU A 44 -8.19 -21.45 -12.64
CA GLU A 44 -7.32 -21.05 -13.77
C GLU A 44 -7.40 -19.54 -14.06
N ARG A 45 -8.57 -18.92 -13.85
CA ARG A 45 -8.75 -17.46 -14.01
C ARG A 45 -7.92 -16.68 -13.00
N ALA A 46 -7.80 -17.17 -11.77
CA ALA A 46 -6.97 -16.56 -10.73
C ALA A 46 -5.48 -16.73 -11.04
N LYS A 47 -5.06 -17.94 -11.47
CA LYS A 47 -3.67 -18.19 -11.90
C LYS A 47 -3.26 -17.27 -13.05
N ASP A 48 -4.09 -17.16 -14.09
CA ASP A 48 -3.87 -16.27 -15.22
C ASP A 48 -3.65 -14.82 -14.76
N LEU A 49 -4.56 -14.29 -13.93
CA LEU A 49 -4.45 -12.92 -13.44
C LEU A 49 -3.19 -12.71 -12.58
N ILE A 50 -2.83 -13.66 -11.71
CA ILE A 50 -1.60 -13.60 -10.92
C ILE A 50 -0.37 -13.55 -11.84
N LEU A 51 -0.31 -14.40 -12.86
CA LEU A 51 0.79 -14.43 -13.82
C LEU A 51 0.87 -13.12 -14.63
N ARG A 52 -0.27 -12.53 -15.01
CA ARG A 52 -0.33 -11.23 -15.71
C ARG A 52 0.06 -10.05 -14.82
N PHE A 53 -0.06 -10.16 -13.50
CA PHE A 53 0.49 -9.17 -12.57
C PHE A 53 1.98 -9.40 -12.29
N CYS A 54 2.37 -10.66 -12.12
CA CYS A 54 3.73 -11.08 -11.78
C CYS A 54 4.52 -11.44 -13.04
N CYS A 55 4.66 -10.48 -13.95
CA CYS A 55 5.47 -10.60 -15.16
C CYS A 55 6.41 -9.39 -15.35
N GLU A 56 7.11 -9.34 -16.49
CA GLU A 56 7.86 -8.17 -16.92
C GLU A 56 6.96 -6.92 -16.95
N TRP A 57 7.56 -5.76 -16.66
CA TRP A 57 6.79 -4.53 -16.45
C TRP A 57 6.10 -4.05 -17.74
N GLU A 58 6.67 -4.35 -18.90
CA GLU A 58 6.14 -4.00 -20.23
C GLU A 58 4.82 -4.69 -20.54
N HIS A 59 4.61 -5.90 -20.00
CA HIS A 59 3.44 -6.75 -20.28
C HIS A 59 2.46 -6.82 -19.10
N ARG A 60 2.77 -6.13 -18.00
CA ARG A 60 1.99 -6.21 -16.77
C ARG A 60 0.61 -5.62 -16.98
N ILE A 61 -0.41 -6.42 -16.64
CA ILE A 61 -1.81 -5.98 -16.73
C ILE A 61 -2.03 -4.70 -15.93
N GLY A 62 -2.73 -3.74 -16.53
CA GLY A 62 -3.00 -2.45 -15.94
C GLY A 62 -1.96 -1.36 -16.25
N ALA A 63 -0.89 -1.68 -16.98
CA ALA A 63 0.07 -0.67 -17.43
C ALA A 63 -0.58 0.42 -18.33
N PRO A 64 -1.48 0.09 -19.28
CA PRO A 64 -2.21 1.10 -20.05
C PRO A 64 -3.33 1.79 -19.25
N GLY A 65 -3.83 1.13 -18.20
CA GLY A 65 -4.92 1.64 -17.36
C GLY A 65 -5.71 0.53 -16.67
N VAL A 66 -6.51 0.91 -15.67
CA VAL A 66 -7.26 -0.03 -14.80
C VAL A 66 -8.32 -0.85 -15.53
N GLU A 67 -8.79 -0.39 -16.70
CA GLU A 67 -9.84 -1.08 -17.47
C GLU A 67 -9.44 -2.49 -17.92
N GLU A 68 -8.15 -2.71 -18.20
CA GLU A 68 -7.63 -4.04 -18.52
C GLU A 68 -7.78 -5.01 -17.33
N ILE A 69 -7.63 -4.50 -16.10
CA ILE A 69 -7.82 -5.28 -14.87
C ILE A 69 -9.31 -5.56 -14.68
N LYS A 70 -10.17 -4.55 -14.81
CA LYS A 70 -11.63 -4.68 -14.60
C LYS A 70 -12.29 -5.68 -15.55
N THR A 71 -11.80 -5.74 -16.79
CA THR A 71 -12.31 -6.63 -17.84
C THR A 71 -11.69 -8.02 -17.79
N ASN A 72 -10.72 -8.27 -16.91
CA ASN A 72 -10.11 -9.59 -16.79
C ASN A 72 -11.16 -10.63 -16.37
N PRO A 73 -11.13 -11.84 -16.96
CA PRO A 73 -12.06 -12.91 -16.62
C PRO A 73 -12.21 -13.16 -15.11
N PHE A 74 -11.16 -13.09 -14.31
CA PHE A 74 -11.27 -13.29 -12.86
C PHE A 74 -12.35 -12.43 -12.17
N PHE A 75 -12.61 -11.23 -12.70
CA PHE A 75 -13.60 -10.29 -12.16
C PHE A 75 -14.94 -10.28 -12.91
N GLU A 76 -15.24 -11.32 -13.69
CA GLU A 76 -16.54 -11.44 -14.35
C GLU A 76 -17.69 -11.39 -13.32
N GLY A 77 -18.69 -10.55 -13.60
CA GLY A 77 -19.84 -10.33 -12.73
C GLY A 77 -19.60 -9.35 -11.57
N VAL A 78 -18.40 -8.77 -11.46
CA VAL A 78 -18.17 -7.66 -10.52
C VAL A 78 -18.83 -6.39 -11.05
N ASP A 79 -19.77 -5.85 -10.28
CA ASP A 79 -20.30 -4.50 -10.48
C ASP A 79 -19.32 -3.49 -9.91
N TRP A 80 -18.51 -2.88 -10.78
CA TRP A 80 -17.49 -1.90 -10.41
C TRP A 80 -18.06 -0.53 -10.05
N GLU A 81 -19.27 -0.18 -10.52
CA GLU A 81 -19.89 1.11 -10.25
C GLU A 81 -20.42 1.14 -8.81
N HIS A 82 -21.05 0.06 -8.37
CA HIS A 82 -21.68 -0.03 -7.04
C HIS A 82 -20.87 -0.88 -6.05
N ILE A 83 -19.60 -1.18 -6.33
CA ILE A 83 -18.76 -2.06 -5.47
C ILE A 83 -18.67 -1.57 -4.02
N ARG A 84 -18.73 -0.25 -3.80
CA ARG A 84 -18.66 0.37 -2.46
C ARG A 84 -19.97 0.31 -1.68
N GLU A 85 -21.08 0.03 -2.36
CA GLU A 85 -22.42 -0.06 -1.76
C GLU A 85 -22.73 -1.49 -1.31
N ARG A 86 -21.98 -2.47 -1.83
CA ARG A 86 -22.10 -3.87 -1.43
C ARG A 86 -21.59 -4.06 0.01
N PRO A 87 -22.26 -4.89 0.82
CA PRO A 87 -21.73 -5.26 2.12
C PRO A 87 -20.36 -5.94 1.97
N ALA A 88 -19.44 -5.64 2.88
CA ALA A 88 -18.14 -6.30 2.92
C ALA A 88 -18.33 -7.82 3.11
N ALA A 89 -17.51 -8.63 2.45
CA ALA A 89 -17.58 -10.08 2.56
C ALA A 89 -17.26 -10.57 3.98
N ILE A 90 -16.43 -9.82 4.72
CA ILE A 90 -16.07 -10.09 6.10
C ILE A 90 -16.45 -8.85 6.92
N PRO A 91 -17.50 -8.90 7.76
CA PRO A 91 -17.80 -7.83 8.69
C PRO A 91 -16.76 -7.82 9.82
N ILE A 92 -16.37 -6.62 10.25
CA ILE A 92 -15.44 -6.43 11.38
C ILE A 92 -16.23 -6.02 12.61
N GLU A 93 -15.97 -6.68 13.73
CA GLU A 93 -16.51 -6.30 15.03
C GLU A 93 -15.65 -5.19 15.66
N ILE A 94 -16.31 -4.11 16.10
CA ILE A 94 -15.66 -2.95 16.73
C ILE A 94 -16.34 -2.72 18.07
N LYS A 95 -15.56 -2.78 19.16
CA LYS A 95 -16.07 -2.67 20.53
C LYS A 95 -16.23 -1.21 20.99
N SER A 96 -15.33 -0.32 20.56
CA SER A 96 -15.29 1.10 20.92
C SER A 96 -14.55 1.92 19.85
N ILE A 97 -14.57 3.26 19.99
CA ILE A 97 -13.91 4.18 19.05
C ILE A 97 -12.37 4.07 19.06
N ASP A 98 -11.81 3.56 20.15
CA ASP A 98 -10.39 3.35 20.41
C ASP A 98 -10.00 1.87 20.41
N ASP A 99 -10.87 0.98 19.90
CA ASP A 99 -10.61 -0.45 19.81
C ASP A 99 -9.46 -0.75 18.82
N THR A 100 -8.35 -1.26 19.35
CA THR A 100 -7.18 -1.69 18.57
C THR A 100 -7.11 -3.20 18.37
N SER A 101 -8.13 -3.97 18.75
CA SER A 101 -8.07 -5.46 18.78
C SER A 101 -8.03 -6.13 17.40
N ASN A 102 -8.27 -5.38 16.32
CA ASN A 102 -8.11 -5.85 14.94
C ASN A 102 -6.71 -5.57 14.36
N PHE A 103 -5.76 -5.13 15.19
CA PHE A 103 -4.36 -4.86 14.83
C PHE A 103 -3.42 -5.72 15.67
N ASP A 104 -2.23 -5.99 15.12
CA ASP A 104 -1.16 -6.65 15.86
C ASP A 104 -0.54 -5.72 16.90
N GLU A 105 -0.23 -6.25 18.08
CA GLU A 105 0.56 -5.56 19.09
C GLU A 105 2.05 -5.74 18.79
N PHE A 106 2.73 -4.64 18.50
CA PHE A 106 4.19 -4.64 18.29
C PHE A 106 4.90 -4.12 19.55
N PRO A 107 6.02 -4.74 19.97
CA PRO A 107 6.83 -4.20 21.05
C PRO A 107 7.41 -2.84 20.66
N GLU A 108 7.64 -1.97 21.65
CA GLU A 108 8.27 -0.68 21.43
C GLU A 108 9.64 -0.86 20.74
N SER A 109 9.76 -0.29 19.55
CA SER A 109 11.00 -0.29 18.77
C SER A 109 12.04 0.63 19.39
N ASP A 110 13.28 0.14 19.52
CA ASP A 110 14.42 0.93 20.02
C ASP A 110 14.78 2.13 19.12
N ILE A 111 14.22 2.21 17.90
CA ILE A 111 14.46 3.32 16.96
C ILE A 111 13.99 4.66 17.53
N LEU A 112 12.93 4.66 18.34
CA LEU A 112 12.41 5.88 18.97
C LEU A 112 13.25 6.35 20.15
N LYS A 113 14.03 5.46 20.78
CA LYS A 113 14.86 5.81 21.95
C LYS A 113 16.08 6.65 21.54
N SER A 114 16.61 6.46 20.33
CA SER A 114 17.79 7.21 19.84
C SER A 114 17.47 8.67 19.51
N ALA A 115 16.22 8.97 19.12
CA ALA A 115 15.79 10.34 18.81
C ALA A 115 15.55 11.20 20.06
N VAL A 116 15.35 10.59 21.23
CA VAL A 116 15.23 11.29 22.52
C VAL A 116 16.59 11.38 23.23
N THR A 117 17.69 11.37 22.47
CA THR A 117 18.94 11.91 23.02
C THR A 117 18.79 13.43 23.01
N THR A 118 18.33 13.99 24.13
CA THR A 118 18.57 15.38 24.52
C THR A 118 20.08 15.59 24.62
N GLY A 119 20.74 15.66 23.47
CA GLY A 119 22.16 15.93 23.34
C GLY A 119 22.35 17.43 23.30
N ASN A 120 23.14 17.94 24.24
CA ASN A 120 23.73 19.27 24.23
C ASN A 120 24.54 19.51 22.94
N HIS A 121 23.86 19.80 21.82
CA HIS A 121 24.46 20.23 20.57
C HIS A 121 24.19 21.73 20.39
N PRO A 122 25.21 22.54 20.03
CA PRO A 122 25.11 24.00 19.98
C PRO A 122 23.96 24.46 19.07
N GLU A 123 23.26 25.51 19.50
CA GLU A 123 22.01 26.09 18.96
C GLU A 123 22.00 26.43 17.45
N THR A 124 23.11 26.24 16.73
CA THR A 124 23.28 26.67 15.34
C THR A 124 22.69 25.70 14.28
N ASP A 125 22.38 24.45 14.63
CA ASP A 125 21.95 23.43 13.64
C ASP A 125 20.42 23.24 13.54
N TYR A 126 19.63 23.75 14.50
CA TYR A 126 18.17 23.59 14.50
C TYR A 126 17.47 24.37 13.37
N LYS A 127 17.93 25.61 13.09
CA LYS A 127 17.37 26.41 11.98
C LYS A 127 17.56 25.76 10.60
N ASN A 128 18.53 24.87 10.46
CA ASN A 128 18.87 24.18 9.21
C ASN A 128 18.16 22.82 9.04
N LYS A 129 17.36 22.36 10.01
CA LYS A 129 16.57 21.12 9.86
C LYS A 129 15.09 21.41 9.67
N ASP A 130 14.58 22.50 10.24
CA ASP A 130 13.15 22.84 10.16
C ASP A 130 12.65 23.15 8.74
N TRP A 131 13.55 23.53 7.82
CA TRP A 131 13.17 23.85 6.44
C TRP A 131 12.59 22.63 5.69
N VAL A 132 12.98 21.40 6.05
CA VAL A 132 12.46 20.18 5.41
C VAL A 132 10.99 19.91 5.76
N PHE A 133 10.47 20.58 6.79
CA PHE A 133 9.08 20.50 7.23
C PHE A 133 8.26 21.74 6.85
N ILE A 134 8.83 22.68 6.07
CA ILE A 134 8.05 23.79 5.52
C ILE A 134 6.90 23.21 4.67
N ASN A 135 5.68 23.70 4.91
CA ASN A 135 4.43 23.21 4.30
C ASN A 135 4.01 21.78 4.67
N TYR A 136 4.63 21.17 5.69
CA TYR A 136 4.19 19.87 6.22
C TYR A 136 2.79 19.95 6.84
N THR A 137 2.46 21.07 7.49
CA THR A 137 1.17 21.25 8.17
C THR A 137 0.00 21.19 7.19
N TYR A 138 -0.82 20.16 7.31
CA TYR A 138 -2.09 20.02 6.60
C TYR A 138 -3.26 20.22 7.56
N LYS A 139 -4.22 21.07 7.18
CA LYS A 139 -5.46 21.28 7.91
C LYS A 139 -6.64 21.01 6.97
N ARG A 140 -7.29 19.86 7.16
CA ARG A 140 -8.40 19.38 6.31
C ARG A 140 -9.56 20.38 6.18
N PHE A 141 -9.84 21.14 7.24
CA PHE A 141 -11.01 22.01 7.34
C PHE A 141 -10.70 23.52 7.36
N GLU A 142 -9.43 23.90 7.41
CA GLU A 142 -9.06 25.30 7.17
C GLU A 142 -8.79 25.49 5.67
N GLY A 143 -9.80 25.94 4.92
CA GLY A 143 -9.66 26.34 3.51
C GLY A 143 -10.49 25.58 2.46
N LEU A 144 -11.40 24.67 2.85
CA LEU A 144 -12.12 23.77 1.92
C LEU A 144 -13.65 23.82 1.99
N THR A 145 -14.24 24.95 2.37
CA THR A 145 -15.45 25.44 1.68
C THR A 145 -15.13 26.29 0.46
N ALA A 146 -13.85 26.55 0.16
CA ALA A 146 -13.45 27.27 -1.04
C ALA A 146 -12.60 26.38 -1.96
N ARG A 147 -13.25 25.51 -2.74
CA ARG A 147 -12.81 25.32 -4.13
C ARG A 147 -13.13 26.60 -4.92
N GLY A 148 -12.44 27.67 -4.55
CA GLY A 148 -12.59 29.03 -5.07
C GLY A 148 -11.21 29.68 -5.15
N ALA A 149 -11.07 30.67 -6.03
CA ALA A 149 -9.79 31.28 -6.37
C ALA A 149 -8.99 31.74 -5.15
N ILE A 150 -7.66 31.64 -5.27
CA ILE A 150 -6.68 32.12 -4.28
C ILE A 150 -7.09 33.52 -3.81
N PRO A 151 -7.26 33.74 -2.49
CA PRO A 151 -7.65 35.04 -1.98
C PRO A 151 -6.66 36.13 -2.41
N SER A 152 -7.18 37.26 -2.88
CA SER A 152 -6.41 38.34 -3.52
C SER A 152 -5.32 38.94 -2.62
N TYR A 153 -5.45 38.83 -1.30
CA TYR A 153 -4.44 39.29 -0.35
C TYR A 153 -3.14 38.48 -0.36
N LEU A 154 -3.14 37.25 -0.91
CA LEU A 154 -1.92 36.46 -1.15
C LEU A 154 -1.22 36.84 -2.46
N LYS A 155 -1.82 37.69 -3.31
CA LYS A 155 -1.23 38.15 -4.58
C LYS A 155 -0.40 39.44 -4.47
N SER A 156 -0.32 40.04 -3.28
CA SER A 156 0.34 41.33 -3.12
C SER A 156 1.48 41.24 -2.10
N GLY A 157 2.59 40.63 -2.54
CA GLY A 157 3.89 40.73 -1.91
C GLY A 157 4.95 40.87 -3.01
N LYS A 158 5.19 42.10 -3.45
CA LYS A 158 6.48 42.51 -4.02
C LYS A 158 7.35 43.01 -2.89
#